data_AF-A0A9P8F4V8-F1
#
_entry.id   AF-A0A9P8F4V8-F1
#
_cell.length_a   1.000
_cell.length_b   1.000
_cell.length_c   1.000
_cell.angle_alpha   90.00
_cell.angle_beta   90.00
_cell.angle_gamma   90.00
#
_symmetry.space_group_name_H-M   'P 1'
#
loop_
_entity.id
_entity.type
_entity.pdbx_description
1 polymer ?
#
loop_
_entity_poly.entity_id
_entity_poly.type
_entity_poly.pdbx_seq_one_letter_code
_entity_poly.pdbx_strand_id
1 'polypeptide(L)' 'MDNVPTTNETKGNPESMTNKILETGAAATQNFAPPKRVCAHLNAFHAYANDPSRCVESNHYCAHLNDEVRQCLLYD' A
#
# COMPACT_ATOMS: atom_id res chain seq x y z
N MET A 1 -0.05 -14.50 16.16
CA MET A 1 -0.04 -13.46 15.11
C MET A 1 1.23 -13.71 14.34
N ASP A 2 1.10 -14.33 13.18
CA ASP A 2 2.26 -14.67 12.36
C ASP A 2 2.93 -13.38 11.88
N ASN A 3 4.26 -13.38 11.89
CA ASN A 3 5.05 -12.22 11.52
C ASN A 3 4.86 -11.98 10.02
N VAL A 4 4.16 -10.90 9.65
CA VAL A 4 4.01 -10.52 8.25
C VAL A 4 5.40 -10.13 7.74
N PRO A 5 5.91 -10.74 6.66
CA PRO A 5 7.21 -10.37 6.10
C PRO A 5 7.22 -8.88 5.77
N THR A 6 8.13 -8.12 6.37
CA THR A 6 8.28 -6.69 6.10
C THR A 6 9.00 -6.39 4.79
N THR A 7 9.56 -7.42 4.15
CA THR A 7 10.26 -7.31 2.87
C THR A 7 9.79 -8.44 1.94
N ASN A 8 9.46 -8.10 0.70
CA ASN A 8 8.94 -9.05 -0.31
C ASN A 8 10.04 -9.95 -0.91
N GLU A 9 11.00 -10.43 -0.10
CA GLU A 9 12.13 -11.27 -0.55
C GLU A 9 12.88 -10.68 -1.77
N THR A 10 12.93 -9.34 -1.84
CA THR A 10 13.51 -8.63 -2.99
C THR A 10 15.02 -8.78 -3.00
N LYS A 11 15.62 -9.05 -4.18
CA LYS A 11 17.08 -9.11 -4.34
C LYS A 11 17.73 -7.78 -3.94
N GLY A 12 18.71 -7.82 -3.02
CA GLY A 12 19.46 -6.64 -2.60
C GLY A 12 20.10 -6.81 -1.23
N ASN A 13 20.94 -5.85 -0.84
CA ASN A 13 21.42 -5.76 0.54
C ASN A 13 20.30 -5.22 1.44
N PRO A 14 20.28 -5.58 2.73
CA PRO A 14 19.36 -4.99 3.70
C PRO A 14 19.49 -3.46 3.76
N GLU A 15 18.43 -2.79 4.23
CA GLU A 15 18.47 -1.34 4.49
C GLU A 15 19.66 -0.95 5.39
N SER A 16 20.40 0.05 4.96
CA SER A 16 21.55 0.58 5.71
C SER A 16 21.11 1.27 7.00
N MET A 17 22.01 1.34 7.98
CA MET A 17 21.77 2.11 9.21
C MET A 17 21.48 3.58 8.94
N THR A 18 22.11 4.17 7.92
CA THR A 18 21.87 5.55 7.51
C THR A 18 20.43 5.76 7.05
N ASN A 19 19.91 4.89 6.18
CA ASN A 19 18.53 5.01 5.70
C ASN A 19 17.52 4.87 6.84
N LYS A 20 17.72 3.91 7.75
CA LYS A 20 16.86 3.72 8.92
C LYS A 20 16.77 4.98 9.80
N ILE A 21 17.89 5.66 10.01
CA ILE A 21 17.93 6.92 10.77
C ILE A 21 17.15 8.02 10.02
N LEU A 22 17.37 8.16 8.72
CA LEU A 22 16.67 9.15 7.89
C LEU A 22 15.16 8.90 7.85
N GLU A 23 14.74 7.66 7.67
CA GLU A 23 13.34 7.24 7.68
C GLU A 23 12.68 7.45 9.03
N THR A 24 13.40 7.22 10.13
CA THR A 24 12.90 7.53 11.48
C THR A 24 12.65 9.03 11.64
N GLY A 25 13.57 9.89 11.17
CA GLY A 25 13.40 11.34 11.17
C GLY A 25 12.21 11.78 10.30
N ALA A 26 12.07 11.18 9.12
CA ALA A 26 10.93 11.43 8.23
C ALA A 26 9.61 11.00 8.90
N ALA A 27 9.56 9.81 9.50
CA ALA A 27 8.39 9.28 10.21
C ALA A 27 7.94 10.20 11.36
N ALA A 28 8.90 10.82 12.06
CA ALA A 28 8.66 11.72 13.17
C ALA A 28 8.18 13.13 12.72
N THR A 29 8.57 13.59 11.53
CA THR A 29 8.33 14.98 11.09
C THR A 29 7.27 15.13 10.01
N GLN A 30 7.07 14.11 9.17
CA GLN A 30 6.16 14.18 8.04
C GLN A 30 4.73 13.78 8.43
N ASN A 31 3.76 14.51 7.86
CA ASN A 31 2.36 14.13 7.93
C ASN A 31 2.02 13.17 6.78
N PHE A 32 1.74 11.91 7.12
CA PHE A 32 1.36 10.86 6.16
C PHE A 32 -0.17 10.73 6.00
N ALA A 33 -0.94 11.80 6.24
CA ALA A 33 -2.34 11.83 5.83
C ALA A 33 -2.46 12.03 4.30
N PRO A 34 -3.44 11.41 3.63
CA PRO A 34 -4.40 10.42 4.14
C PRO A 34 -3.91 8.96 4.32
N PRO A 35 -2.77 8.47 3.78
CA PRO A 35 -2.37 7.05 3.90
C PRO A 35 -2.43 6.43 5.30
N LYS A 36 -2.10 7.19 6.37
CA LYS A 36 -2.22 6.71 7.76
C LYS A 36 -3.64 6.29 8.17
N ARG A 37 -4.68 6.64 7.40
CA ARG A 37 -6.07 6.23 7.64
C ARG A 37 -6.48 4.95 6.92
N VAL A 38 -5.58 4.28 6.20
CA VAL A 38 -5.88 2.98 5.58
C VAL A 38 -6.32 2.01 6.67
N CYS A 39 -7.53 1.46 6.52
CA CYS A 39 -8.19 0.65 7.54
C CYS A 39 -8.82 -0.63 6.97
N ALA A 40 -8.76 -0.84 5.65
CA ALA A 40 -9.33 -2.01 5.00
C ALA A 40 -8.43 -2.45 3.84
N HIS A 41 -8.31 -3.77 3.68
CA HIS A 41 -7.75 -4.41 2.49
C HIS A 41 -8.87 -5.13 1.73
N LEU A 42 -8.92 -4.93 0.42
CA LEU A 42 -9.85 -5.60 -0.49
C LEU A 42 -9.06 -6.13 -1.69
N ASN A 43 -9.52 -7.22 -2.29
CA ASN A 43 -8.97 -7.77 -3.52
C ASN A 43 -10.06 -7.73 -4.60
N ALA A 44 -9.71 -7.30 -5.81
CA ALA A 44 -10.64 -7.17 -6.93
C ALA A 44 -10.00 -7.59 -8.25
N PHE A 45 -10.82 -7.98 -9.23
CA PHE A 45 -10.40 -8.26 -10.59
C PHE A 45 -11.02 -7.23 -11.53
N HIS A 46 -10.17 -6.42 -12.17
CA HIS A 46 -10.60 -5.35 -13.06
C HIS A 46 -10.40 -5.77 -14.52
N ALA A 47 -11.50 -5.79 -15.27
CA ALA A 47 -11.47 -6.04 -16.71
C ALA A 47 -11.26 -4.73 -17.49
N TYR A 48 -10.46 -4.76 -18.55
CA TYR A 48 -10.27 -3.59 -19.42
C TYR A 48 -11.55 -3.28 -20.20
N ALA A 49 -11.94 -1.99 -20.24
CA ALA A 49 -13.19 -1.57 -20.86
C ALA A 49 -13.30 -1.90 -22.36
N ASN A 50 -12.17 -1.87 -23.08
CA ASN A 50 -12.12 -2.17 -24.52
C ASN A 50 -11.81 -3.65 -24.83
N ASP A 51 -11.44 -4.44 -23.83
CA ASP A 51 -11.15 -5.87 -23.96
C ASP A 51 -11.41 -6.59 -22.62
N PRO A 52 -12.64 -7.05 -22.39
CA PRO A 52 -13.02 -7.70 -21.14
C PRO A 52 -12.34 -9.07 -20.91
N SER A 53 -11.62 -9.62 -21.91
CA SER A 53 -10.86 -10.85 -21.74
C SER A 53 -9.55 -10.63 -20.96
N ARG A 54 -9.09 -9.38 -20.87
CA ARG A 54 -7.92 -8.98 -20.09
C ARG A 54 -8.36 -8.51 -18.71
N CYS A 55 -7.92 -9.23 -17.68
CA CYS A 55 -8.19 -8.92 -16.28
C CYS A 55 -6.88 -8.65 -15.53
N VAL A 56 -6.93 -7.72 -14.57
CA VAL A 56 -5.85 -7.44 -13.61
C VAL A 56 -6.40 -7.71 -12.22
N GLU A 57 -5.75 -8.59 -11.47
CA GLU A 57 -5.96 -8.70 -10.03
C GLU A 57 -5.39 -7.45 -9.36
N SER A 58 -6.13 -6.82 -8.45
CA SER A 58 -5.67 -5.65 -7.72
C SER A 58 -5.97 -5.78 -6.23
N ASN A 59 -4.97 -5.42 -5.43
CA ASN A 59 -5.01 -5.32 -3.99
C ASN A 59 -5.23 -3.85 -3.59
N HIS A 60 -6.39 -3.58 -3.00
CA HIS A 60 -6.85 -2.26 -2.61
C HIS A 60 -6.62 -2.05 -1.11
N TYR A 61 -5.89 -1.01 -0.75
CA TYR A 61 -5.70 -0.58 0.63
C TYR A 61 -6.42 0.75 0.84
N CYS A 62 -7.59 0.69 1.49
CA CYS A 62 -8.57 1.76 1.48
C CYS A 62 -8.70 2.49 2.82
N ALA A 63 -8.98 3.79 2.74
CA ALA A 63 -9.41 4.65 3.83
C ALA A 63 -10.77 5.29 3.51
N HIS A 64 -11.64 5.45 4.51
CA HIS A 64 -12.81 6.31 4.36
C HIS A 64 -12.37 7.77 4.38
N LEU A 65 -12.78 8.52 3.35
CA LEU A 65 -12.67 9.98 3.37
C LEU A 65 -13.88 10.59 4.08
N ASN A 66 -15.05 10.05 3.81
CA ASN A 66 -16.34 10.31 4.47
C ASN A 66 -17.23 9.06 4.34
N ASP A 67 -18.52 9.17 4.66
CA ASP A 67 -19.47 8.05 4.65
C ASP A 67 -19.74 7.47 3.25
N GLU A 68 -19.51 8.26 2.19
CA GLU A 68 -19.83 7.90 0.80
C GLU A 68 -18.58 7.59 -0.04
N VAL A 69 -17.40 8.05 0.38
CA VAL A 69 -16.17 8.01 -0.41
C VAL A 69 -15.07 7.25 0.32
N ARG A 70 -14.52 6.26 -0.37
CA ARG A 70 -13.26 5.61 0.00
C ARG A 70 -12.18 5.93 -1.02
N GLN A 71 -10.99 6.19 -0.52
CA GLN A 71 -9.78 6.34 -1.33
C GLN A 71 -8.87 5.13 -1.08
N CYS A 72 -8.37 4.52 -2.14
CA CYS A 72 -7.58 3.30 -2.07
C CYS A 72 -6.24 3.43 -2.79
N LEU A 73 -5.19 2.87 -2.20
CA LEU A 73 -3.93 2.57 -2.88
C LEU A 73 -4.10 1.21 -3.56
N LEU A 74 -3.78 1.13 -4.85
CA LEU A 74 -3.92 -0.08 -5.66
C LEU A 74 -2.54 -0.65 -5.95
N TYR A 75 -2.36 -1.93 -5.66
CA TYR A 75 -1.23 -2.73 -6.10
C TYR A 75 -1.75 -3.83 -7.02
N ASP A 76 -0.99 -4.18 -8.05
CA ASP A 76 -1.23 -5.36 -8.90
C ASP A 76 -0.58 -6.62 -8.31
#